data_AF-A0A961V381-F1
#
_entry.id   AF-A0A961V381-F1
#
_cell.length_a   1.000
_cell.length_b   1.000
_cell.length_c   1.000
_cell.angle_alpha   90.00
_cell.angle_beta   90.00
_cell.angle_gamma   90.00
#
_symmetry.space_group_name_H-M   'P 1'
#
loop_
_entity.id
_entity.type
_entity.pdbx_description
1 polymer ?
#
loop_
_entity_poly.entity_id
_entity_poly.type
_entity_poly.pdbx_seq_one_letter_code
_entity_poly.pdbx_strand_id
1 'polypeptide(L)'
;MSLVLGANEPFRAALLAASSRTSVDASALAALVDAEARKEGGVWQQDSFHEKSHAAGLTQFLEDTWLDHAKREGTLLHETAVAKGYVKNGNVVASKKKVLLKLRFDPLLSIVSAAEYGVFNLRYLGKKGVLPSDISDDERAKYMYLAHHEGPGGAVGYLDGSRVYTAANLKGQVGKTAAEHLIARAGGDANIAYRKWLADYIDKKIVPANFRDDAHVLAVEPKLATVLATSSASAGLPIGAAYVTTDGLNFRRTPDGPIIRELTLGQPVKVTGPATGQWQPVEIDGQGGFVANTYLRLPIARLKEKLLENAIAQWVRFEKGAASEKVDPYCGYVGEMWKSIGLSYDGRSKYSDGREVPWSAAFISFVVRKSGKAYGAFRFDSSHSVFSHDAIQAQILKRTNRPFWGFRITERRPELGDIIHRNRGKGTFSFDYAENHSQFESHSDIVVEVRRHIVRVMGGNVGNTVSISRWSGGDDLQEYDLDNDGFLKPGQRIIALLKNRSNEV
;
A
#
# COMPACT_ATOMS: atom_id res chain seq x y z
N MET A 1 12.35 6.52 13.76
CA MET A 1 13.75 6.34 13.38
C MET A 1 14.38 7.72 13.23
N SER A 2 15.60 7.93 13.69
CA SER A 2 16.35 9.19 13.54
C SER A 2 17.05 9.23 12.19
N LEU A 3 17.04 10.39 11.53
CA LEU A 3 17.81 10.67 10.32
C LEU A 3 19.31 10.68 10.64
N VAL A 4 20.12 9.96 9.86
CA VAL A 4 21.59 9.90 9.98
C VAL A 4 22.23 10.38 8.67
N LEU A 5 23.15 11.34 8.75
CA LEU A 5 23.76 11.98 7.56
C LEU A 5 25.29 11.91 7.56
N GLY A 6 25.92 11.55 8.67
CA GLY A 6 27.38 11.54 8.80
C GLY A 6 27.98 12.89 8.41
N ALA A 7 28.89 12.89 7.45
CA ALA A 7 29.54 14.12 6.98
C ALA A 7 28.59 15.11 6.26
N ASN A 8 27.36 14.68 5.94
CA ASN A 8 26.31 15.50 5.32
C ASN A 8 25.36 16.15 6.35
N GLU A 9 25.68 16.08 7.64
CA GLU A 9 24.92 16.69 8.74
C GLU A 9 24.55 18.18 8.54
N PRO A 10 25.39 19.04 7.90
CA PRO A 10 25.00 20.43 7.61
C PRO A 10 23.71 20.58 6.80
N PHE A 11 23.28 19.54 6.06
CA PHE A 11 22.07 19.56 5.25
C PHE A 11 20.81 19.10 6.01
N ARG A 12 20.92 18.69 7.28
CA ARG A 12 19.78 18.20 8.09
C ARG A 12 18.60 19.16 8.09
N ALA A 13 18.85 20.45 8.35
CA ALA A 13 17.78 21.44 8.46
C ALA A 13 16.97 21.55 7.16
N ALA A 14 17.65 21.49 6.00
CA ALA A 14 17.01 21.50 4.69
C ALA A 14 16.17 20.23 4.45
N LEU A 15 16.68 19.06 4.82
CA LEU A 15 15.96 17.79 4.71
C LEU A 15 14.72 17.73 5.61
N LEU A 16 14.82 18.23 6.85
CA LEU A 16 13.68 18.32 7.77
C LEU A 16 12.64 19.33 7.30
N ALA A 17 13.07 20.48 6.76
CA ALA A 17 12.16 21.45 6.15
C ALA A 17 11.42 20.85 4.95
N ALA A 18 12.14 20.14 4.09
CA ALA A 18 11.57 19.45 2.94
C ALA A 18 10.58 18.35 3.37
N SER A 19 10.93 17.55 4.36
CA SER A 19 10.07 16.52 4.94
C SER A 19 8.79 17.13 5.52
N SER A 20 8.91 18.19 6.32
CA SER A 20 7.76 18.90 6.90
C SER A 20 6.80 19.46 5.85
N ARG A 21 7.30 19.97 4.72
CA ARG A 21 6.46 20.55 3.65
C ARG A 21 5.78 19.49 2.79
N THR A 22 6.38 18.31 2.66
CA THR A 22 5.97 17.31 1.67
C THR A 22 5.40 16.03 2.27
N SER A 23 5.57 15.84 3.58
CA SER A 23 5.27 14.59 4.27
C SER A 23 5.96 13.39 3.61
N VAL A 24 7.20 13.58 3.12
CA VAL A 24 8.10 12.52 2.67
C VAL A 24 9.19 12.37 3.72
N ASP A 25 9.46 11.16 4.16
CA ASP A 25 10.51 10.86 5.14
C ASP A 25 11.85 11.51 4.78
N ALA A 26 12.53 12.08 5.78
CA ALA A 26 13.77 12.81 5.55
C ALA A 26 14.91 11.90 5.05
N SER A 27 14.91 10.61 5.42
CA SER A 27 15.90 9.64 4.94
C SER A 27 15.64 9.27 3.47
N ALA A 28 14.39 9.26 3.04
CA ALA A 28 14.02 9.08 1.63
C ALA A 28 14.48 10.27 0.76
N LEU A 29 14.33 11.49 1.28
CA LEU A 29 14.86 12.70 0.62
C LEU A 29 16.40 12.73 0.62
N ALA A 30 17.04 12.24 1.68
CA ALA A 30 18.50 12.12 1.74
C ALA A 30 19.03 11.18 0.65
N ALA A 31 18.36 10.05 0.40
CA ALA A 31 18.73 9.14 -0.68
C ALA A 31 18.60 9.77 -2.08
N LEU A 32 17.60 10.63 -2.30
CA LEU A 32 17.47 11.39 -3.55
C LEU A 32 18.64 12.36 -3.74
N VAL A 33 18.99 13.12 -2.69
CA VAL A 33 20.13 14.03 -2.73
C VAL A 33 21.42 13.26 -2.95
N ASP A 34 21.60 12.14 -2.27
CA ASP A 34 22.77 11.29 -2.42
C ASP A 34 22.93 10.71 -3.83
N ALA A 35 21.83 10.42 -4.52
CA ALA A 35 21.88 9.91 -5.88
C ALA A 35 22.31 10.97 -6.91
N GLU A 36 21.95 12.24 -6.68
CA GLU A 36 22.14 13.34 -7.63
C GLU A 36 23.40 14.18 -7.37
N ALA A 37 23.75 14.40 -6.10
CA ALA A 37 24.84 15.28 -5.74
C ALA A 37 26.20 14.71 -6.16
N ARG A 38 27.07 15.57 -6.70
CA ARG A 38 28.51 15.30 -6.75
C ARG A 38 29.02 15.14 -5.33
N LYS A 39 29.96 14.21 -5.13
CA LYS A 39 30.54 13.90 -3.82
C LYS A 39 32.05 14.07 -3.86
N GLU A 40 32.59 14.72 -2.84
CA GLU A 40 34.04 14.77 -2.57
C GLU A 40 34.26 14.23 -1.16
N GLY A 41 35.04 13.16 -1.02
CA GLY A 41 35.22 12.47 0.27
C GLY A 41 33.92 11.95 0.91
N GLY A 42 32.85 11.75 0.12
CA GLY A 42 31.52 11.35 0.61
C GLY A 42 30.61 12.51 1.02
N VAL A 43 31.08 13.75 0.94
CA VAL A 43 30.31 14.97 1.24
C VAL A 43 29.61 15.48 0.00
N TRP A 44 28.31 15.75 0.09
CA TRP A 44 27.51 16.35 -0.99
C TRP A 44 27.94 17.78 -1.26
N GLN A 45 28.20 18.06 -2.54
CA GLN A 45 28.70 19.34 -2.98
C GLN A 45 27.54 20.23 -3.43
N GLN A 46 27.25 21.31 -2.69
CA GLN A 46 26.15 22.22 -3.03
C GLN A 46 26.33 22.93 -4.38
N ASP A 47 27.57 23.05 -4.84
CA ASP A 47 27.97 23.62 -6.13
C ASP A 47 27.96 22.59 -7.28
N SER A 48 27.40 21.39 -7.06
CA SER A 48 27.28 20.33 -8.07
C SER A 48 26.73 20.89 -9.38
N PHE A 49 27.46 20.70 -10.47
CA PHE A 49 27.12 21.23 -11.78
C PHE A 49 27.51 20.27 -12.90
N HIS A 50 26.60 20.02 -13.83
CA HIS A 50 26.85 19.16 -14.99
C HIS A 50 27.00 20.00 -16.26
N GLU A 51 28.21 20.01 -16.83
CA GLU A 51 28.59 20.92 -17.92
C GLU A 51 27.74 20.78 -19.19
N LYS A 52 27.29 19.56 -19.52
CA LYS A 52 26.55 19.32 -20.77
C LYS A 52 25.06 19.63 -20.68
N SER A 53 24.45 19.39 -19.53
CA SER A 53 23.00 19.56 -19.33
C SER A 53 22.65 20.84 -18.58
N HIS A 54 23.65 21.54 -18.02
CA HIS A 54 23.47 22.69 -17.14
C HIS A 54 22.59 22.38 -15.91
N ALA A 55 22.48 21.10 -15.53
CA ALA A 55 21.91 20.68 -14.26
C ALA A 55 22.77 21.19 -13.10
N ALA A 56 22.14 21.72 -12.05
CA ALA A 56 22.85 22.40 -10.98
C ALA A 56 22.23 22.14 -9.60
N GLY A 57 23.06 22.25 -8.56
CA GLY A 57 22.68 22.08 -7.17
C GLY A 57 22.72 20.64 -6.69
N LEU A 58 22.41 20.45 -5.41
CA LEU A 58 22.39 19.16 -4.72
C LEU A 58 21.47 18.12 -5.38
N THR A 59 20.52 18.58 -6.20
CA THR A 59 19.49 17.75 -6.81
C THR A 59 19.36 17.98 -8.32
N GLN A 60 20.44 18.46 -8.95
CA GLN A 60 20.63 18.51 -10.41
C GLN A 60 19.46 19.06 -11.24
N PHE A 61 18.81 20.14 -10.78
CA PHE A 61 17.72 20.77 -11.54
C PHE A 61 18.22 21.39 -12.84
N LEU A 62 17.51 21.14 -13.95
CA LEU A 62 17.67 21.85 -15.22
C LEU A 62 17.13 23.29 -15.13
N GLU A 63 17.59 24.17 -16.03
CA GLU A 63 17.19 25.57 -16.03
C GLU A 63 15.67 25.75 -16.16
N ASP A 64 15.06 25.14 -17.18
CA ASP A 64 13.65 25.35 -17.47
C ASP A 64 12.75 24.77 -16.37
N THR A 65 13.08 23.57 -15.88
CA THR A 65 12.38 22.94 -14.75
C THR A 65 12.43 23.80 -13.49
N TRP A 66 13.58 24.41 -13.20
CA TRP A 66 13.74 25.30 -12.05
C TRP A 66 12.90 26.57 -12.19
N LEU A 67 12.91 27.18 -13.37
CA LEU A 67 12.13 28.38 -13.65
C LEU A 67 10.63 28.10 -13.59
N ASP A 68 10.17 26.95 -14.06
CA ASP A 68 8.77 26.56 -13.95
C ASP A 68 8.36 26.23 -12.51
N HIS A 69 9.25 25.62 -11.72
CA HIS A 69 9.01 25.40 -10.29
C HIS A 69 8.90 26.73 -9.53
N ALA A 70 9.73 27.72 -9.86
CA ALA A 70 9.69 29.06 -9.25
C ALA A 70 8.40 29.84 -9.56
N LYS A 71 7.68 29.48 -10.62
CA LYS A 71 6.37 30.08 -10.96
C LYS A 71 5.20 29.42 -10.24
N ARG A 72 5.43 28.29 -9.55
CA ARG A 72 4.38 27.47 -8.96
C ARG A 72 4.07 27.93 -7.54
N GLU A 73 2.89 28.52 -7.37
CA GLU A 73 2.37 28.96 -6.07
C GLU A 73 2.36 27.84 -5.03
N GLY A 74 2.67 28.19 -3.78
CA GLY A 74 2.78 27.26 -2.65
C GLY A 74 4.10 26.51 -2.53
N THR A 75 5.06 26.73 -3.44
CA THR A 75 6.44 26.22 -3.30
C THR A 75 7.33 27.19 -2.55
N LEU A 76 8.30 26.69 -1.78
CA LEU A 76 9.26 27.56 -1.08
C LEU A 76 10.08 28.41 -2.06
N LEU A 77 10.41 27.85 -3.23
CA LEU A 77 11.13 28.57 -4.27
C LEU A 77 10.29 29.74 -4.82
N HIS A 78 9.00 29.53 -5.04
CA HIS A 78 8.10 30.59 -5.46
C HIS A 78 7.97 31.69 -4.41
N GLU A 79 7.72 31.32 -3.15
CA GLU A 79 7.65 32.26 -2.01
C GLU A 79 8.92 33.13 -1.94
N THR A 80 10.09 32.49 -2.07
CA THR A 80 11.39 33.17 -2.06
C THR A 80 11.58 34.06 -3.30
N ALA A 81 11.19 33.58 -4.48
CA ALA A 81 11.33 34.31 -5.73
C ALA A 81 10.42 35.54 -5.77
N VAL A 82 9.20 35.46 -5.23
CA VAL A 82 8.29 36.61 -5.07
C VAL A 82 8.86 37.61 -4.07
N ALA A 83 9.30 37.16 -2.90
CA ALA A 83 9.88 38.03 -1.87
C ALA A 83 11.12 38.80 -2.37
N LYS A 84 11.93 38.18 -3.24
CA LYS A 84 13.12 38.81 -3.85
C LYS A 84 12.83 39.60 -5.13
N GLY A 85 11.56 39.64 -5.57
CA GLY A 85 11.14 40.31 -6.82
C GLY A 85 11.70 39.65 -8.09
N TYR A 86 12.00 38.36 -8.04
CA TYR A 86 12.46 37.53 -9.17
C TYR A 86 11.30 36.98 -9.98
N VAL A 87 10.14 36.78 -9.35
CA VAL A 87 8.86 36.46 -10.00
C VAL A 87 7.89 37.60 -9.69
N LYS A 88 7.22 38.13 -10.72
CA LYS A 88 6.23 39.23 -10.61
C LYS A 88 4.80 38.69 -10.71
N ASN A 89 3.82 39.56 -10.45
CA ASN A 89 2.39 39.30 -10.64
C ASN A 89 2.11 38.62 -11.99
N GLY A 90 1.28 37.57 -11.97
CA GLY A 90 1.04 36.70 -13.12
C GLY A 90 2.07 35.59 -13.33
N ASN A 91 2.91 35.30 -12.32
CA ASN A 91 3.91 34.23 -12.34
C ASN A 91 4.92 34.36 -13.50
N VAL A 92 5.31 35.60 -13.81
CA VAL A 92 6.29 35.90 -14.87
C VAL A 92 7.68 36.04 -14.24
N VAL A 93 8.65 35.28 -14.74
CA VAL A 93 10.06 35.42 -14.37
C VAL A 93 10.55 36.79 -14.84
N ALA A 94 10.98 37.63 -13.92
CA ALA A 94 11.51 38.96 -14.23
C ALA A 94 12.81 38.85 -15.07
N SER A 95 13.34 39.98 -15.53
CA SER A 95 14.65 40.10 -16.22
C SER A 95 15.88 39.59 -15.41
N LYS A 96 15.63 38.94 -14.28
CA LYS A 96 16.56 38.40 -13.28
C LYS A 96 16.73 36.87 -13.38
N LYS A 97 16.55 36.25 -14.56
CA LYS A 97 16.71 34.79 -14.79
C LYS A 97 18.01 34.23 -14.20
N LYS A 98 19.14 34.91 -14.40
CA LYS A 98 20.46 34.45 -13.92
C LYS A 98 20.54 34.34 -12.39
N VAL A 99 19.96 35.27 -11.63
CA VAL A 99 20.01 35.22 -10.16
C VAL A 99 19.02 34.20 -9.58
N LEU A 100 17.89 33.99 -10.25
CA LEU A 100 16.96 32.92 -9.89
C LEU A 100 17.58 31.54 -10.11
N LEU A 101 18.31 31.33 -11.21
CA LEU A 101 19.01 30.07 -11.48
C LEU A 101 20.14 29.78 -10.49
N LYS A 102 20.77 30.81 -9.91
CA LYS A 102 21.78 30.65 -8.84
C LYS A 102 21.20 30.10 -7.54
N LEU A 103 19.88 30.23 -7.32
CA LEU A 103 19.25 29.64 -6.14
C LEU A 103 19.28 28.09 -6.15
N ARG A 104 19.60 27.44 -7.27
CA ARG A 104 19.87 25.99 -7.30
C ARG A 104 21.05 25.57 -6.41
N PHE A 105 21.98 26.48 -6.15
CA PHE A 105 23.14 26.22 -5.28
C PHE A 105 22.86 26.52 -3.80
N ASP A 106 21.68 27.05 -3.47
CA ASP A 106 21.24 27.19 -2.08
C ASP A 106 20.73 25.82 -1.59
N PRO A 107 21.33 25.23 -0.53
CA PRO A 107 20.97 23.88 -0.11
C PRO A 107 19.51 23.71 0.30
N LEU A 108 18.95 24.71 0.99
CA LEU A 108 17.55 24.66 1.42
C LEU A 108 16.62 24.68 0.22
N LEU A 109 16.83 25.64 -0.70
CA LEU A 109 15.98 25.78 -1.88
C LEU A 109 16.14 24.59 -2.83
N SER A 110 17.35 24.05 -3.00
CA SER A 110 17.57 22.86 -3.85
C SER A 110 16.83 21.64 -3.30
N ILE A 111 17.02 21.31 -2.02
CA ILE A 111 16.45 20.10 -1.40
C ILE A 111 14.92 20.20 -1.29
N VAL A 112 14.40 21.34 -0.82
CA VAL A 112 12.94 21.54 -0.71
C VAL A 112 12.29 21.53 -2.10
N SER A 113 12.91 22.15 -3.10
CA SER A 113 12.36 22.12 -4.46
C SER A 113 12.34 20.70 -5.03
N ALA A 114 13.35 19.88 -4.77
CA ALA A 114 13.36 18.49 -5.21
C ALA A 114 12.26 17.66 -4.56
N ALA A 115 12.02 17.87 -3.26
CA ALA A 115 10.93 17.20 -2.55
C ALA A 115 9.56 17.61 -3.09
N GLU A 116 9.30 18.93 -3.23
CA GLU A 116 8.04 19.45 -3.74
C GLU A 116 7.80 19.03 -5.19
N TYR A 117 8.82 19.15 -6.05
CA TYR A 117 8.76 18.71 -7.45
C TYR A 117 8.54 17.20 -7.55
N GLY A 118 9.21 16.41 -6.72
CA GLY A 118 8.99 14.97 -6.63
C GLY A 118 7.55 14.62 -6.23
N VAL A 119 6.96 15.31 -5.24
CA VAL A 119 5.53 15.12 -4.90
C VAL A 119 4.61 15.50 -6.05
N PHE A 120 4.93 16.56 -6.80
CA PHE A 120 4.16 16.89 -8.01
C PHE A 120 4.27 15.81 -9.09
N ASN A 121 5.45 15.21 -9.24
CA ASN A 121 5.65 14.09 -10.15
C ASN A 121 4.84 12.87 -9.69
N LEU A 122 4.87 12.52 -8.40
CA LEU A 122 4.04 11.43 -7.86
C LEU A 122 2.55 11.67 -8.13
N ARG A 123 2.05 12.89 -7.90
CA ARG A 123 0.65 13.25 -8.21
C ARG A 123 0.36 13.12 -9.71
N TYR A 124 1.29 13.50 -10.58
CA TYR A 124 1.15 13.35 -12.03
C TYR A 124 1.11 11.87 -12.44
N LEU A 125 2.03 11.05 -11.93
CA LEU A 125 2.06 9.60 -12.17
C LEU A 125 0.78 8.91 -11.66
N GLY A 126 0.31 9.29 -10.48
CA GLY A 126 -0.95 8.79 -9.92
C GLY A 126 -2.16 9.16 -10.78
N LYS A 127 -2.25 10.41 -11.26
CA LYS A 127 -3.29 10.82 -12.22
C LYS A 127 -3.25 10.06 -13.53
N LYS A 128 -2.08 9.57 -13.94
CA LYS A 128 -1.89 8.75 -15.13
C LYS A 128 -2.12 7.25 -14.89
N GLY A 129 -2.40 6.85 -13.65
CA GLY A 129 -2.67 5.47 -13.28
C GLY A 129 -1.43 4.56 -13.28
N VAL A 130 -0.23 5.13 -13.34
CA VAL A 130 1.04 4.38 -13.39
C VAL A 130 1.79 4.34 -12.07
N LEU A 131 1.30 5.07 -11.05
CA LEU A 131 1.82 5.00 -9.69
C LEU A 131 0.95 4.04 -8.87
N PRO A 132 1.53 3.03 -8.21
CA PRO A 132 0.76 2.17 -7.31
C PRO A 132 0.19 2.98 -6.14
N SER A 133 -1.01 2.64 -5.70
CA SER A 133 -1.77 3.41 -4.71
C SER A 133 -1.25 3.31 -3.28
N ASP A 134 -0.40 2.31 -3.00
CA ASP A 134 0.14 1.99 -1.68
C ASP A 134 1.65 1.77 -1.78
N ILE A 135 2.40 2.88 -1.77
CA ILE A 135 3.87 2.87 -1.83
C ILE A 135 4.42 3.57 -0.58
N SER A 136 5.38 2.90 0.06
CA SER A 136 6.15 3.46 1.18
C SER A 136 6.90 4.74 0.76
N ASP A 137 7.35 5.54 1.72
CA ASP A 137 8.18 6.72 1.40
C ASP A 137 9.49 6.33 0.69
N ASP A 138 9.99 5.11 0.91
CA ASP A 138 11.18 4.60 0.24
C ASP A 138 10.91 4.29 -1.23
N GLU A 139 9.75 3.71 -1.52
CA GLU A 139 9.27 3.53 -2.89
C GLU A 139 8.93 4.86 -3.56
N ARG A 140 8.32 5.81 -2.83
CA ARG A 140 8.06 7.17 -3.31
C ARG A 140 9.35 7.83 -3.76
N ALA A 141 10.46 7.68 -3.03
CA ALA A 141 11.76 8.17 -3.48
C ALA A 141 12.20 7.55 -4.82
N LYS A 142 11.98 6.24 -5.04
CA LYS A 142 12.31 5.59 -6.32
C LYS A 142 11.50 6.17 -7.49
N TYR A 143 10.20 6.42 -7.29
CA TYR A 143 9.35 7.03 -8.32
C TYR A 143 9.65 8.52 -8.53
N MET A 144 9.98 9.24 -7.46
CA MET A 144 10.46 10.62 -7.55
C MET A 144 11.72 10.69 -8.39
N TYR A 145 12.68 9.79 -8.15
CA TYR A 145 13.90 9.69 -8.94
C TYR A 145 13.61 9.32 -10.40
N LEU A 146 12.78 8.30 -10.65
CA LEU A 146 12.42 7.90 -12.01
C LEU A 146 11.83 9.08 -12.82
N ALA A 147 10.87 9.81 -12.23
CA ALA A 147 10.27 10.96 -12.87
C ALA A 147 11.20 12.17 -12.97
N HIS A 148 12.17 12.29 -12.07
CA HIS A 148 13.22 13.28 -12.18
C HIS A 148 14.16 12.97 -13.35
N HIS A 149 14.59 11.71 -13.48
CA HIS A 149 15.52 11.24 -14.51
C HIS A 149 14.89 11.23 -15.92
N GLU A 150 13.71 10.63 -16.07
CA GLU A 150 13.04 10.49 -17.38
C GLU A 150 12.19 11.70 -17.77
N GLY A 151 11.96 12.61 -16.82
CA GLY A 151 10.86 13.58 -16.87
C GLY A 151 9.50 12.92 -16.61
N PRO A 152 8.46 13.70 -16.22
CA PRO A 152 7.17 13.12 -15.81
C PRO A 152 6.49 12.30 -16.92
N GLY A 153 6.49 12.80 -18.16
CA GLY A 153 5.94 12.08 -19.31
C GLY A 153 6.78 10.86 -19.72
N GLY A 154 8.11 10.97 -19.60
CA GLY A 154 9.01 9.85 -19.85
C GLY A 154 8.85 8.73 -18.84
N ALA A 155 8.66 9.06 -17.56
CA ALA A 155 8.38 8.11 -16.51
C ALA A 155 7.03 7.41 -16.69
N VAL A 156 5.99 8.11 -17.17
CA VAL A 156 4.74 7.44 -17.58
C VAL A 156 5.02 6.42 -18.67
N GLY A 157 5.69 6.82 -19.75
CA GLY A 157 6.04 5.91 -20.85
C GLY A 157 6.95 4.76 -20.45
N TYR A 158 7.80 4.99 -19.45
CA TYR A 158 8.61 3.96 -18.84
C TYR A 158 7.73 2.98 -18.05
N LEU A 159 6.83 3.47 -17.19
CA LEU A 159 6.02 2.62 -16.32
C LEU A 159 4.93 1.85 -17.09
N ASP A 160 4.30 2.47 -18.10
CA ASP A 160 3.22 1.84 -18.90
C ASP A 160 3.71 1.07 -20.13
N GLY A 161 5.02 1.09 -20.40
CA GLY A 161 5.61 0.39 -21.54
C GLY A 161 5.51 1.13 -22.88
N SER A 162 4.80 2.27 -22.97
CA SER A 162 4.56 2.98 -24.22
C SER A 162 5.82 3.64 -24.81
N ARG A 163 6.84 3.89 -23.97
CA ARG A 163 8.14 4.42 -24.43
C ARG A 163 9.11 3.29 -24.76
N VAL A 164 9.57 3.24 -26.01
CA VAL A 164 10.60 2.30 -26.46
C VAL A 164 11.98 2.95 -26.37
N TYR A 165 12.92 2.26 -25.74
CA TYR A 165 14.29 2.73 -25.60
C TYR A 165 15.22 2.03 -26.60
N THR A 166 16.13 2.81 -27.18
CA THR A 166 17.08 2.36 -28.19
C THR A 166 18.46 2.14 -27.59
N ALA A 167 19.33 1.46 -28.34
CA ALA A 167 20.73 1.33 -27.98
C ALA A 167 21.42 2.70 -27.81
N ALA A 168 21.01 3.72 -28.57
CA ALA A 168 21.52 5.08 -28.41
C ALA A 168 21.13 5.69 -27.05
N ASN A 169 19.90 5.44 -26.57
CA ASN A 169 19.47 5.87 -25.25
C ASN A 169 20.35 5.24 -24.15
N LEU A 170 20.58 3.93 -24.22
CA LEU A 170 21.41 3.24 -23.22
C LEU A 170 22.88 3.68 -23.30
N LYS A 171 23.44 3.85 -24.50
CA LYS A 171 24.80 4.36 -24.69
C LYS A 171 24.98 5.77 -24.10
N GLY A 172 23.95 6.62 -24.19
CA GLY A 172 23.96 7.93 -23.57
C GLY A 172 24.08 7.89 -22.04
N GLN A 173 23.61 6.80 -21.41
CA GLN A 173 23.60 6.64 -19.96
C GLN A 173 24.83 5.94 -19.41
N VAL A 174 25.27 4.85 -20.05
CA VAL A 174 26.34 3.99 -19.51
C VAL A 174 27.61 3.95 -20.37
N GLY A 175 27.62 4.65 -21.51
CA GLY A 175 28.69 4.57 -22.49
C GLY A 175 28.59 3.35 -23.41
N LYS A 176 29.41 3.34 -24.48
CA LYS A 176 29.31 2.36 -25.57
C LYS A 176 29.49 0.91 -25.10
N THR A 177 30.60 0.62 -24.44
CA THR A 177 30.98 -0.75 -24.05
C THR A 177 30.00 -1.37 -23.06
N ALA A 178 29.60 -0.62 -22.03
CA ALA A 178 28.65 -1.13 -21.03
C ALA A 178 27.26 -1.37 -21.64
N ALA A 179 26.81 -0.51 -22.56
CA ALA A 179 25.55 -0.70 -23.26
C ALA A 179 25.55 -1.98 -24.11
N GLU A 180 26.64 -2.25 -24.85
CA GLU A 180 26.78 -3.48 -25.66
C GLU A 180 26.68 -4.74 -24.79
N HIS A 181 27.33 -4.77 -23.62
CA HIS A 181 27.20 -5.90 -22.68
C HIS A 181 25.80 -6.06 -22.09
N LEU A 182 25.14 -4.96 -21.73
CA LEU A 182 23.78 -4.99 -21.19
C LEU A 182 22.77 -5.48 -22.23
N ILE A 183 22.90 -5.05 -23.49
CA ILE A 183 22.07 -5.48 -24.61
C ILE A 183 22.27 -6.97 -24.89
N ALA A 184 23.52 -7.46 -24.91
CA ALA A 184 23.80 -8.88 -25.09
C ALA A 184 23.14 -9.74 -23.99
N ARG A 185 23.21 -9.31 -22.72
CA ARG A 185 22.54 -10.02 -21.60
C ARG A 185 21.02 -9.98 -21.67
N ALA A 186 20.45 -9.00 -22.37
CA ALA A 186 19.01 -8.88 -22.61
C ALA A 186 18.55 -9.61 -23.89
N GLY A 187 19.36 -10.54 -24.41
CA GLY A 187 19.02 -11.29 -25.63
C GLY A 187 19.07 -10.45 -26.91
N GLY A 188 19.81 -9.34 -26.91
CA GLY A 188 19.90 -8.42 -28.04
C GLY A 188 18.88 -7.28 -28.03
N ASP A 189 17.98 -7.23 -27.05
CA ASP A 189 16.93 -6.20 -26.96
C ASP A 189 17.38 -4.97 -26.15
N ALA A 190 17.54 -3.84 -26.84
CA ALA A 190 17.98 -2.59 -26.21
C ALA A 190 16.93 -1.92 -25.31
N ASN A 191 15.64 -2.15 -25.56
CA ASN A 191 14.57 -1.63 -24.73
C ASN A 191 14.51 -2.37 -23.39
N ILE A 192 14.60 -3.71 -23.43
CA ILE A 192 14.71 -4.54 -22.22
C ILE A 192 15.98 -4.17 -21.45
N ALA A 193 17.12 -4.02 -22.14
CA ALA A 193 18.38 -3.66 -21.51
C ALA A 193 18.32 -2.31 -20.79
N TYR A 194 17.73 -1.27 -21.41
CA TYR A 194 17.59 0.05 -20.80
C TYR A 194 16.69 -0.01 -19.56
N ARG A 195 15.52 -0.64 -19.68
CA ARG A 195 14.56 -0.76 -18.59
C ARG A 195 15.14 -1.52 -17.41
N LYS A 196 15.81 -2.64 -17.68
CA LYS A 196 16.49 -3.40 -16.63
C LYS A 196 17.59 -2.57 -15.97
N TRP A 197 18.41 -1.89 -16.76
CA TRP A 197 19.48 -1.04 -16.24
C TRP A 197 18.94 0.08 -15.34
N LEU A 198 17.93 0.82 -15.79
CA LEU A 198 17.41 1.95 -15.02
C LEU A 198 16.77 1.48 -13.71
N ALA A 199 16.01 0.38 -13.74
CA ALA A 199 15.47 -0.21 -12.52
C ALA A 199 16.59 -0.63 -11.53
N ASP A 200 17.59 -1.37 -12.02
CA ASP A 200 18.73 -1.82 -11.20
C ASP A 200 19.55 -0.61 -10.68
N TYR A 201 19.66 0.46 -11.47
CA TYR A 201 20.34 1.70 -11.08
C TYR A 201 19.60 2.40 -9.95
N ILE A 202 18.28 2.57 -10.07
CA ILE A 202 17.44 3.21 -9.04
C ILE A 202 17.48 2.40 -7.75
N ASP A 203 17.32 1.07 -7.81
CA ASP A 203 17.39 0.21 -6.62
C ASP A 203 18.75 0.30 -5.91
N LYS A 204 19.83 0.45 -6.68
CA LYS A 204 21.18 0.59 -6.12
C LYS A 204 21.43 1.98 -5.51
N LYS A 205 20.83 3.03 -6.07
CA LYS A 205 21.13 4.42 -5.72
C LYS A 205 20.18 4.98 -4.68
N ILE A 206 18.92 4.58 -4.72
CA ILE A 206 17.87 5.09 -3.82
C ILE A 206 17.69 4.08 -2.69
N VAL A 207 18.50 4.26 -1.65
CA VAL A 207 18.51 3.41 -0.45
C VAL A 207 18.34 4.28 0.80
N PRO A 208 17.10 4.67 1.14
CA PRO A 208 16.79 5.51 2.31
C PRO A 208 17.30 4.94 3.63
N ALA A 209 17.36 3.61 3.74
CA ALA A 209 17.90 2.92 4.91
C ALA A 209 19.33 3.35 5.28
N ASN A 210 20.16 3.77 4.30
CA ASN A 210 21.51 4.28 4.56
C ASN A 210 21.53 5.58 5.37
N PHE A 211 20.38 6.23 5.54
CA PHE A 211 20.22 7.51 6.23
C PHE A 211 19.33 7.37 7.49
N ARG A 212 19.24 6.17 8.06
CA ARG A 212 18.51 5.88 9.31
C ARG A 212 19.46 5.30 10.35
N ASP A 213 19.17 5.59 11.61
CA ASP A 213 19.94 5.07 12.74
C ASP A 213 19.60 3.58 12.99
N ASP A 214 20.63 2.75 13.15
CA ASP A 214 20.54 1.29 13.18
C ASP A 214 20.00 0.77 14.51
N ALA A 215 18.67 0.71 14.62
CA ALA A 215 17.98 -0.30 15.42
C ALA A 215 17.23 -1.24 14.47
N HIS A 216 17.97 -2.27 14.02
CA HIS A 216 17.56 -3.39 13.15
C HIS A 216 17.25 -3.07 11.67
N VAL A 217 18.31 -2.92 10.86
CA VAL A 217 18.23 -3.20 9.42
C VAL A 217 18.39 -4.72 9.19
N LEU A 218 17.25 -5.42 9.07
CA LEU A 218 17.15 -6.67 8.33
C LEU A 218 16.09 -6.47 7.24
N ALA A 219 16.54 -5.94 6.11
CA ALA A 219 15.75 -5.74 4.91
C ALA A 219 15.47 -7.09 4.21
N VAL A 220 14.21 -7.36 3.92
CA VAL A 220 13.82 -8.00 2.67
C VAL A 220 12.74 -7.12 2.04
N GLU A 221 13.17 -6.13 1.27
CA GLU A 221 12.30 -5.28 0.45
C GLU A 221 12.13 -5.88 -0.96
N PRO A 222 10.96 -5.72 -1.60
CA PRO A 222 10.79 -6.08 -3.00
C PRO A 222 11.52 -5.07 -3.91
N LYS A 223 12.14 -5.58 -4.98
CA LYS A 223 12.93 -4.81 -5.96
C LYS A 223 12.00 -3.95 -6.83
N LEU A 224 12.43 -2.79 -7.33
CA LEU A 224 11.67 -1.98 -8.29
C LEU A 224 11.37 -2.75 -9.59
N ALA A 225 12.23 -3.73 -9.93
CA ALA A 225 11.98 -4.73 -10.97
C ALA A 225 10.69 -5.55 -10.75
N THR A 226 10.23 -5.70 -9.50
CA THR A 226 8.98 -6.37 -9.12
C THR A 226 7.75 -5.46 -9.29
N VAL A 227 7.92 -4.13 -9.24
CA VAL A 227 6.81 -3.17 -9.34
C VAL A 227 6.52 -2.75 -10.79
N LEU A 228 7.52 -2.81 -11.70
CA LEU A 228 7.33 -2.66 -13.14
C LEU A 228 6.44 -3.73 -13.80
N ALA A 229 6.04 -4.76 -13.05
CA ALA A 229 5.10 -5.78 -13.49
C ALA A 229 3.61 -5.40 -13.32
N THR A 230 3.28 -4.21 -12.80
CA THR A 230 1.90 -3.85 -12.40
C THR A 230 1.21 -2.77 -13.24
N SER A 231 1.78 -2.37 -14.37
CA SER A 231 1.13 -1.46 -15.31
C SER A 231 1.08 -2.05 -16.71
N SER A 232 0.15 -2.98 -16.92
CA SER A 232 -0.45 -3.20 -18.24
C SER A 232 -1.83 -3.84 -18.04
N ALA A 233 -2.84 -3.20 -18.61
CA ALA A 233 -3.97 -3.95 -19.12
C ALA A 233 -3.47 -4.77 -20.32
N SER A 234 -2.72 -5.86 -20.06
CA SER A 234 -2.51 -7.03 -20.94
C SER A 234 -1.42 -8.01 -20.46
N ALA A 235 -0.61 -7.72 -19.43
CA ALA A 235 0.34 -8.71 -18.89
C ALA A 235 -0.25 -9.39 -17.65
N GLY A 236 -0.30 -10.72 -17.67
CA GLY A 236 -0.78 -11.53 -16.54
C GLY A 236 0.05 -11.37 -15.27
N LEU A 237 -0.46 -11.92 -14.17
CA LEU A 237 0.30 -12.05 -12.92
C LEU A 237 1.60 -12.86 -13.15
N PRO A 238 2.65 -12.63 -12.35
CA PRO A 238 3.85 -13.46 -12.37
C PRO A 238 3.51 -14.91 -12.03
N ILE A 239 4.31 -15.84 -12.56
CA ILE A 239 4.24 -17.26 -12.21
C ILE A 239 4.42 -17.41 -10.71
N GLY A 240 3.52 -18.14 -10.05
CA GLY A 240 3.52 -18.30 -8.60
C GLY A 240 2.12 -18.30 -8.00
N ALA A 241 2.05 -18.14 -6.69
CA ALA A 241 0.78 -18.11 -5.97
C ALA A 241 0.00 -16.82 -6.31
N ALA A 242 -1.32 -16.96 -6.43
CA ALA A 242 -2.27 -15.87 -6.52
C ALA A 242 -3.57 -16.28 -5.83
N TYR A 243 -4.46 -15.32 -5.59
CA TYR A 243 -5.73 -15.54 -4.91
C TYR A 243 -6.87 -14.89 -5.67
N VAL A 244 -8.04 -15.53 -5.66
CA VAL A 244 -9.26 -15.00 -6.27
C VAL A 244 -9.79 -13.81 -5.47
N THR A 245 -10.25 -12.76 -6.16
CA THR A 245 -10.76 -11.51 -5.54
C THR A 245 -12.28 -11.35 -5.58
N THR A 246 -13.00 -12.29 -6.20
CA THR A 246 -14.46 -12.24 -6.39
C THR A 246 -15.13 -13.50 -5.85
N ASP A 247 -16.44 -13.44 -5.59
CA ASP A 247 -17.20 -14.53 -4.95
C ASP A 247 -17.32 -15.78 -5.82
N GLY A 248 -17.26 -15.56 -7.14
CA GLY A 248 -17.38 -16.55 -8.19
C GLY A 248 -16.49 -16.22 -9.39
N LEU A 249 -15.56 -17.11 -9.72
CA LEU A 249 -14.67 -17.01 -10.87
C LEU A 249 -14.65 -18.30 -11.67
N ASN A 250 -15.00 -18.23 -12.95
CA ASN A 250 -15.01 -19.39 -13.83
C ASN A 250 -13.60 -19.89 -14.14
N PHE A 251 -13.28 -21.11 -13.72
CA PHE A 251 -12.09 -21.85 -14.13
C PHE A 251 -12.41 -22.67 -15.38
N ARG A 252 -11.74 -22.37 -16.49
CA ARG A 252 -12.05 -22.90 -17.82
C ARG A 252 -10.94 -23.79 -18.37
N ARG A 253 -11.30 -24.72 -19.24
CA ARG A 253 -10.33 -25.62 -19.89
C ARG A 253 -9.43 -24.89 -20.90
N THR A 254 -10.00 -23.95 -21.63
CA THR A 254 -9.30 -23.06 -22.58
C THR A 254 -9.85 -21.64 -22.43
N PRO A 255 -9.15 -20.61 -22.92
CA PRO A 255 -9.72 -19.29 -23.15
C PRO A 255 -11.11 -19.39 -23.80
N ASP A 256 -12.11 -18.74 -23.21
CA ASP A 256 -13.50 -18.70 -23.67
C ASP A 256 -14.20 -20.08 -23.81
N GLY A 257 -13.54 -21.17 -23.38
CA GLY A 257 -14.02 -22.53 -23.51
C GLY A 257 -14.89 -23.01 -22.34
N PRO A 258 -15.17 -24.33 -22.27
CA PRO A 258 -16.00 -24.92 -21.23
C PRO A 258 -15.49 -24.62 -19.81
N ILE A 259 -16.42 -24.36 -18.89
CA ILE A 259 -16.16 -24.18 -17.47
C ILE A 259 -15.90 -25.56 -16.85
N ILE A 260 -14.78 -25.69 -16.17
CA ILE A 260 -14.43 -26.87 -15.35
C ILE A 260 -15.18 -26.78 -14.02
N ARG A 261 -15.03 -25.66 -13.32
CA ARG A 261 -15.73 -25.33 -12.07
C ARG A 261 -15.65 -23.84 -11.77
N GLU A 262 -16.44 -23.40 -10.80
CA GLU A 262 -16.36 -22.05 -10.24
C GLU A 262 -15.40 -22.02 -9.04
N LEU A 263 -14.60 -20.96 -8.95
CA LEU A 263 -13.70 -20.67 -7.83
C LEU A 263 -14.31 -19.58 -6.96
N THR A 264 -13.95 -19.55 -5.68
CA THR A 264 -14.51 -18.58 -4.73
C THR A 264 -13.49 -17.59 -4.20
N LEU A 265 -13.97 -16.52 -3.55
CA LEU A 265 -13.15 -15.46 -2.97
C LEU A 265 -12.03 -16.05 -2.11
N GLY A 266 -10.80 -15.56 -2.29
CA GLY A 266 -9.61 -16.00 -1.58
C GLY A 266 -9.18 -17.44 -1.83
N GLN A 267 -9.76 -18.14 -2.81
CA GLN A 267 -9.26 -19.45 -3.22
C GLN A 267 -7.85 -19.29 -3.83
N PRO A 268 -6.86 -20.09 -3.37
CA PRO A 268 -5.53 -20.05 -3.93
C PRO A 268 -5.50 -20.66 -5.34
N VAL A 269 -4.72 -20.04 -6.23
CA VAL A 269 -4.39 -20.56 -7.55
C VAL A 269 -2.89 -20.44 -7.78
N LYS A 270 -2.33 -21.30 -8.64
CA LYS A 270 -0.94 -21.20 -9.05
C LYS A 270 -0.89 -20.73 -10.50
N VAL A 271 -0.42 -19.52 -10.73
CA VAL A 271 -0.15 -19.00 -12.08
C VAL A 271 0.99 -19.80 -12.70
N THR A 272 0.76 -20.36 -13.89
CA THR A 272 1.71 -21.28 -14.56
C THR A 272 2.40 -20.67 -15.77
N GLY A 273 1.95 -19.51 -16.24
CA GLY A 273 2.52 -18.84 -17.41
C GLY A 273 1.99 -17.41 -17.58
N PRO A 274 2.46 -16.68 -18.59
CA PRO A 274 1.96 -15.35 -18.91
C PRO A 274 0.48 -15.39 -19.34
N ALA A 275 -0.27 -14.31 -19.09
CA ALA A 275 -1.63 -14.22 -19.60
C ALA A 275 -1.66 -14.01 -21.12
N THR A 276 -2.74 -14.49 -21.74
CA THR A 276 -3.09 -14.23 -23.13
C THR A 276 -4.39 -13.43 -23.14
N GLY A 277 -4.31 -12.11 -23.38
CA GLY A 277 -5.45 -11.21 -23.24
C GLY A 277 -5.96 -11.14 -21.80
N GLN A 278 -7.25 -11.39 -21.59
CA GLN A 278 -7.85 -11.45 -20.24
C GLN A 278 -7.60 -12.78 -19.52
N TRP A 279 -7.02 -13.79 -20.19
CA TRP A 279 -6.95 -15.16 -19.68
C TRP A 279 -5.59 -15.46 -19.05
N GLN A 280 -5.61 -15.78 -17.75
CA GLN A 280 -4.44 -16.25 -17.01
C GLN A 280 -4.40 -17.77 -16.99
N PRO A 281 -3.32 -18.43 -17.48
CA PRO A 281 -3.12 -19.85 -17.25
C PRO A 281 -2.79 -20.11 -15.78
N VAL A 282 -3.53 -21.03 -15.17
CA VAL A 282 -3.40 -21.40 -13.76
C VAL A 282 -3.50 -22.92 -13.58
N GLU A 283 -2.95 -23.39 -12.48
CA GLU A 283 -3.07 -24.75 -11.96
C GLU A 283 -3.78 -24.69 -10.60
N ILE A 284 -4.76 -25.56 -10.41
CA ILE A 284 -5.55 -25.67 -9.19
C ILE A 284 -5.77 -27.16 -8.91
N ASP A 285 -5.35 -27.64 -7.74
CA ASP A 285 -5.42 -29.06 -7.36
C ASP A 285 -4.81 -30.01 -8.41
N GLY A 286 -3.70 -29.60 -9.05
CA GLY A 286 -3.04 -30.36 -10.11
C GLY A 286 -3.73 -30.32 -11.48
N GLN A 287 -4.87 -29.63 -11.60
CA GLN A 287 -5.57 -29.42 -12.87
C GLN A 287 -5.18 -28.07 -13.48
N GLY A 288 -4.69 -28.08 -14.72
CA GLY A 288 -4.42 -26.87 -15.49
C GLY A 288 -5.67 -26.31 -16.19
N GLY A 289 -5.71 -24.99 -16.35
CA GLY A 289 -6.77 -24.29 -17.08
C GLY A 289 -6.56 -22.78 -17.06
N PHE A 290 -7.64 -22.02 -17.25
CA PHE A 290 -7.60 -20.57 -17.44
C PHE A 290 -8.67 -19.87 -16.59
N VAL A 291 -8.32 -18.70 -16.06
CA VAL A 291 -9.25 -17.80 -15.36
C VAL A 291 -9.10 -16.37 -15.89
N ALA A 292 -10.08 -15.51 -15.67
CA ALA A 292 -9.96 -14.09 -15.99
C ALA A 292 -8.97 -13.41 -15.02
N ASN A 293 -7.95 -12.75 -15.55
CA ASN A 293 -6.84 -12.16 -14.79
C ASN A 293 -7.26 -10.99 -13.89
N THR A 294 -8.30 -10.24 -14.26
CA THR A 294 -8.87 -9.13 -13.46
C THR A 294 -9.32 -9.55 -12.05
N TYR A 295 -9.60 -10.84 -11.85
CA TYR A 295 -10.11 -11.37 -10.59
C TYR A 295 -9.06 -12.11 -9.76
N LEU A 296 -7.78 -11.82 -10.01
CA LEU A 296 -6.67 -12.38 -9.27
C LEU A 296 -5.87 -11.28 -8.58
N ARG A 297 -5.38 -11.57 -7.39
CA ARG A 297 -4.42 -10.73 -6.66
C ARG A 297 -3.18 -11.52 -6.29
N LEU A 298 -2.08 -10.79 -6.12
CA LEU A 298 -0.88 -11.34 -5.52
C LEU A 298 -1.10 -11.67 -4.03
N PRO A 299 -0.31 -12.59 -3.47
CA PRO A 299 -0.27 -12.84 -2.05
C PRO A 299 0.13 -11.58 -1.26
N ILE A 300 -0.52 -11.35 -0.14
CA ILE A 300 -0.08 -10.40 0.89
C ILE A 300 0.79 -11.12 1.93
N ALA A 301 1.14 -10.45 3.02
CA ALA A 301 1.92 -11.05 4.10
C ALA A 301 1.32 -12.39 4.57
N ARG A 302 2.16 -13.42 4.69
CA ARG A 302 1.75 -14.82 4.98
C ARG A 302 0.76 -14.95 6.15
N LEU A 303 0.97 -14.18 7.22
CA LEU A 303 0.12 -14.24 8.41
C LEU A 303 -1.25 -13.57 8.21
N LYS A 304 -1.33 -12.56 7.33
CA LYS A 304 -2.60 -11.96 6.90
C LYS A 304 -3.34 -12.90 5.95
N GLU A 305 -2.64 -13.57 5.02
CA GLU A 305 -3.26 -14.60 4.17
C GLU A 305 -3.88 -15.72 4.98
N LYS A 306 -3.17 -16.20 6.01
CA LYS A 306 -3.69 -17.25 6.88
C LYS A 306 -4.95 -16.82 7.66
N LEU A 307 -5.05 -15.53 8.00
CA LEU A 307 -6.27 -14.97 8.59
C LEU A 307 -7.43 -14.97 7.60
N LEU A 308 -7.18 -14.50 6.38
CA LEU A 308 -8.19 -14.49 5.32
C LEU A 308 -8.64 -15.89 4.97
N GLU A 309 -7.72 -16.84 4.81
CA GLU A 309 -8.00 -18.26 4.57
C GLU A 309 -8.93 -18.83 5.64
N ASN A 310 -8.64 -18.58 6.92
CA ASN A 310 -9.45 -19.07 8.03
C ASN A 310 -10.84 -18.40 8.08
N ALA A 311 -10.94 -17.10 7.78
CA ALA A 311 -12.20 -16.38 7.70
C ALA A 311 -13.08 -16.93 6.58
N ILE A 312 -12.52 -17.00 5.37
CA ILE A 312 -13.18 -17.47 4.15
C ILE A 312 -13.59 -18.93 4.29
N ALA A 313 -12.76 -19.76 4.92
CA ALA A 313 -13.12 -21.15 5.21
C ALA A 313 -14.40 -21.24 6.06
N GLN A 314 -14.65 -20.29 6.98
CA GLN A 314 -15.91 -20.28 7.74
C GLN A 314 -17.07 -19.82 6.88
N TRP A 315 -16.89 -18.82 6.01
CA TRP A 315 -17.92 -18.41 5.06
C TRP A 315 -18.34 -19.54 4.12
N VAL A 316 -17.37 -20.29 3.58
CA VAL A 316 -17.63 -21.49 2.77
C VAL A 316 -18.31 -22.59 3.60
N ARG A 317 -17.88 -22.80 4.84
CA ARG A 317 -18.48 -23.78 5.78
C ARG A 317 -19.94 -23.46 6.13
N PHE A 318 -20.33 -22.19 6.04
CA PHE A 318 -21.70 -21.70 6.18
C PHE A 318 -22.39 -21.49 4.82
N GLU A 319 -21.99 -22.26 3.80
CA GLU A 319 -22.60 -22.26 2.47
C GLU A 319 -22.67 -20.86 1.85
N LYS A 320 -21.59 -20.08 2.02
CA LYS A 320 -21.47 -18.71 1.54
C LYS A 320 -22.57 -17.77 2.07
N GLY A 321 -23.08 -18.04 3.27
CA GLY A 321 -24.12 -17.26 3.95
C GLY A 321 -25.54 -17.79 3.74
N ALA A 322 -25.72 -18.93 3.05
CA ALA A 322 -27.03 -19.56 2.90
C ALA A 322 -27.44 -20.40 4.11
N ALA A 323 -26.45 -20.93 4.85
CA ALA A 323 -26.71 -21.75 6.02
C ALA A 323 -27.10 -20.91 7.25
N SER A 324 -27.91 -21.48 8.15
CA SER A 324 -28.30 -20.83 9.40
C SER A 324 -27.64 -21.48 10.60
N GLU A 325 -27.17 -20.66 11.53
CA GLU A 325 -26.63 -21.06 12.84
C GLU A 325 -27.57 -21.97 13.66
N LYS A 326 -28.87 -22.04 13.35
CA LYS A 326 -29.87 -22.80 14.12
C LYS A 326 -30.00 -24.25 13.67
N VAL A 327 -29.40 -24.61 12.54
CA VAL A 327 -29.55 -25.91 11.88
C VAL A 327 -28.26 -26.71 12.05
N ASP A 328 -28.37 -28.03 12.24
CA ASP A 328 -27.21 -28.92 12.22
C ASP A 328 -26.66 -29.05 10.78
N PRO A 329 -25.33 -29.04 10.58
CA PRO A 329 -24.27 -29.03 11.59
C PRO A 329 -23.80 -27.64 12.05
N TYR A 330 -24.36 -26.55 11.51
CA TYR A 330 -23.85 -25.18 11.69
C TYR A 330 -23.95 -24.66 13.13
N CYS A 331 -24.97 -25.04 13.90
CA CYS A 331 -25.01 -24.73 15.35
C CYS A 331 -23.80 -25.30 16.08
N GLY A 332 -23.37 -26.51 15.73
CA GLY A 332 -22.16 -27.13 16.27
C GLY A 332 -20.89 -26.37 15.87
N TYR A 333 -20.84 -25.82 14.67
CA TYR A 333 -19.72 -24.98 14.21
C TYR A 333 -19.62 -23.69 15.01
N VAL A 334 -20.76 -23.06 15.33
CA VAL A 334 -20.79 -21.93 16.28
C VAL A 334 -20.31 -22.38 17.67
N GLY A 335 -20.67 -23.59 18.11
CA GLY A 335 -20.17 -24.17 19.36
C GLY A 335 -18.65 -24.31 19.42
N GLU A 336 -18.00 -24.70 18.31
CA GLU A 336 -16.54 -24.71 18.21
C GLU A 336 -15.93 -23.31 18.39
N MET A 337 -16.58 -22.28 17.84
CA MET A 337 -16.13 -20.88 17.97
C MET A 337 -16.18 -20.41 19.43
N TRP A 338 -17.28 -20.68 20.12
CA TRP A 338 -17.41 -20.38 21.55
C TRP A 338 -16.40 -21.12 22.41
N LYS A 339 -16.20 -22.42 22.15
CA LYS A 339 -15.23 -23.24 22.87
C LYS A 339 -13.81 -22.68 22.75
N SER A 340 -13.47 -22.04 21.64
CA SER A 340 -12.15 -21.44 21.41
C SER A 340 -11.84 -20.26 22.35
N ILE A 341 -12.85 -19.67 22.97
CA ILE A 341 -12.73 -18.63 24.00
C ILE A 341 -13.21 -19.11 25.38
N GLY A 342 -13.35 -20.43 25.57
CA GLY A 342 -13.66 -21.04 26.86
C GLY A 342 -15.14 -20.98 27.27
N LEU A 343 -16.06 -20.73 26.33
CA LEU A 343 -17.49 -20.67 26.59
C LEU A 343 -18.22 -21.86 25.96
N SER A 344 -19.34 -22.27 26.56
CA SER A 344 -20.12 -23.46 26.16
C SER A 344 -21.49 -23.10 25.58
N TYR A 345 -21.51 -22.16 24.64
CA TYR A 345 -22.69 -21.84 23.83
C TYR A 345 -22.59 -22.48 22.45
N ASP A 346 -23.69 -22.51 21.72
CA ASP A 346 -23.83 -22.93 20.34
C ASP A 346 -24.76 -21.97 19.57
N GLY A 347 -25.02 -22.25 18.28
CA GLY A 347 -25.88 -21.38 17.46
C GLY A 347 -27.37 -21.36 17.84
N ARG A 348 -27.79 -22.12 18.85
CA ARG A 348 -29.18 -22.17 19.36
C ARG A 348 -29.29 -21.59 20.78
N SER A 349 -28.16 -21.21 21.36
CA SER A 349 -28.09 -20.80 22.76
C SER A 349 -28.81 -19.48 23.01
N LYS A 350 -29.44 -19.40 24.19
CA LYS A 350 -30.16 -18.23 24.67
C LYS A 350 -29.70 -17.86 26.07
N TYR A 351 -29.71 -16.58 26.38
CA TYR A 351 -29.61 -16.10 27.75
C TYR A 351 -30.85 -16.53 28.55
N SER A 352 -30.78 -16.40 29.88
CA SER A 352 -31.88 -16.74 30.78
C SER A 352 -33.15 -15.92 30.52
N ASP A 353 -33.01 -14.71 29.97
CA ASP A 353 -34.12 -13.84 29.56
C ASP A 353 -34.69 -14.18 28.16
N GLY A 354 -34.22 -15.26 27.54
CA GLY A 354 -34.71 -15.75 26.24
C GLY A 354 -34.09 -15.07 25.02
N ARG A 355 -33.23 -14.05 25.18
CA ARG A 355 -32.51 -13.43 24.05
C ARG A 355 -31.47 -14.40 23.49
N GLU A 356 -31.30 -14.39 22.17
CA GLU A 356 -30.28 -15.20 21.49
C GLU A 356 -28.87 -14.70 21.85
N VAL A 357 -27.93 -15.62 22.03
CA VAL A 357 -26.54 -15.28 22.37
C VAL A 357 -25.78 -14.93 21.09
N PRO A 358 -25.41 -13.66 20.84
CA PRO A 358 -24.71 -13.28 19.61
C PRO A 358 -23.28 -13.82 19.61
N TRP A 359 -22.89 -14.52 18.54
CA TRP A 359 -21.57 -15.16 18.43
C TRP A 359 -20.58 -14.45 17.51
N SER A 360 -20.92 -13.25 17.03
CA SER A 360 -20.05 -12.46 16.15
C SER A 360 -18.64 -12.21 16.70
N ALA A 361 -18.50 -11.91 17.99
CA ALA A 361 -17.18 -11.73 18.61
C ALA A 361 -16.44 -13.07 18.82
N ALA A 362 -17.18 -14.16 19.09
CA ALA A 362 -16.62 -15.51 19.15
C ALA A 362 -16.07 -15.93 17.78
N PHE A 363 -16.74 -15.57 16.68
CA PHE A 363 -16.25 -15.76 15.33
C PHE A 363 -14.93 -15.03 15.07
N ILE A 364 -14.84 -13.73 15.38
CA ILE A 364 -13.59 -12.95 15.20
C ILE A 364 -12.47 -13.58 16.02
N SER A 365 -12.73 -13.87 17.31
CA SER A 365 -11.78 -14.52 18.19
C SER A 365 -11.32 -15.89 17.67
N PHE A 366 -12.25 -16.70 17.14
CA PHE A 366 -11.95 -18.00 16.57
C PHE A 366 -11.05 -17.90 15.34
N VAL A 367 -11.40 -17.04 14.38
CA VAL A 367 -10.62 -16.82 13.16
C VAL A 367 -9.22 -16.30 13.48
N VAL A 368 -9.11 -15.31 14.37
CA VAL A 368 -7.83 -14.75 14.80
C VAL A 368 -6.98 -15.83 15.49
N ARG A 369 -7.56 -16.61 16.40
CA ARG A 369 -6.85 -17.68 17.12
C ARG A 369 -6.34 -18.77 16.18
N LYS A 370 -7.18 -19.20 15.23
CA LYS A 370 -6.87 -20.26 14.26
C LYS A 370 -5.73 -19.88 13.31
N SER A 371 -5.48 -18.58 13.15
CA SER A 371 -4.46 -18.03 12.27
C SER A 371 -3.03 -18.15 12.82
N GLY A 372 -2.88 -18.59 14.07
CA GLY A 372 -1.61 -19.08 14.62
C GLY A 372 -0.98 -18.19 15.69
N LYS A 373 0.21 -18.58 16.15
CA LYS A 373 0.84 -18.06 17.37
C LYS A 373 1.12 -16.55 17.34
N ALA A 374 1.37 -15.95 16.18
CA ALA A 374 1.57 -14.50 16.04
C ALA A 374 0.33 -13.70 16.50
N TYR A 375 -0.86 -14.31 16.47
CA TYR A 375 -2.09 -13.73 16.99
C TYR A 375 -2.35 -14.06 18.46
N GLY A 376 -1.44 -14.77 19.13
CA GLY A 376 -1.63 -15.28 20.49
C GLY A 376 -1.82 -14.19 21.55
N ALA A 377 -1.30 -12.99 21.30
CA ALA A 377 -1.48 -11.83 22.17
C ALA A 377 -2.73 -10.99 21.84
N PHE A 378 -3.61 -11.45 20.94
CA PHE A 378 -4.92 -10.83 20.74
C PHE A 378 -5.76 -10.97 22.01
N ARG A 379 -6.55 -9.94 22.33
CA ARG A 379 -7.46 -9.96 23.48
C ARG A 379 -8.74 -10.73 23.13
N PHE A 380 -8.68 -12.06 23.12
CA PHE A 380 -9.83 -12.92 22.85
C PHE A 380 -10.95 -12.69 23.87
N ASP A 381 -12.16 -12.43 23.38
CA ASP A 381 -13.31 -12.11 24.22
C ASP A 381 -14.63 -12.37 23.46
N SER A 382 -15.73 -12.47 24.21
CA SER A 382 -17.10 -12.55 23.67
C SER A 382 -17.68 -11.17 23.34
N SER A 383 -16.95 -10.09 23.62
CA SER A 383 -17.33 -8.71 23.33
C SER A 383 -16.38 -8.04 22.32
N HIS A 384 -16.97 -7.41 21.29
CA HIS A 384 -16.24 -6.64 20.27
C HIS A 384 -15.48 -5.45 20.85
N SER A 385 -16.10 -4.74 21.80
CA SER A 385 -15.50 -3.54 22.41
C SER A 385 -14.23 -3.87 23.19
N VAL A 386 -14.12 -5.08 23.74
CA VAL A 386 -12.97 -5.48 24.57
C VAL A 386 -11.69 -5.56 23.74
N PHE A 387 -11.73 -6.25 22.59
CA PHE A 387 -10.54 -6.33 21.73
C PHE A 387 -10.30 -5.05 20.93
N SER A 388 -11.34 -4.28 20.62
CA SER A 388 -11.15 -2.96 20.01
C SER A 388 -10.44 -2.00 20.96
N HIS A 389 -10.88 -1.94 22.22
CA HIS A 389 -10.22 -1.17 23.26
C HIS A 389 -8.77 -1.60 23.45
N ASP A 390 -8.48 -2.90 23.56
CA ASP A 390 -7.10 -3.39 23.70
C ASP A 390 -6.22 -2.99 22.50
N ALA A 391 -6.75 -3.06 21.26
CA ALA A 391 -6.03 -2.63 20.07
C ALA A 391 -5.76 -1.12 20.05
N ILE A 392 -6.73 -0.29 20.45
CA ILE A 392 -6.55 1.17 20.58
C ILE A 392 -5.47 1.47 21.63
N GLN A 393 -5.58 0.86 22.82
CA GLN A 393 -4.59 1.01 23.88
C GLN A 393 -3.20 0.52 23.45
N ALA A 394 -3.12 -0.54 22.64
CA ALA A 394 -1.87 -1.04 22.08
C ALA A 394 -1.19 -0.01 21.17
N GLN A 395 -1.95 0.71 20.35
CA GLN A 395 -1.43 1.76 19.49
C GLN A 395 -0.93 2.97 20.29
N ILE A 396 -1.70 3.40 21.29
CA ILE A 396 -1.40 4.59 22.10
C ILE A 396 -0.15 4.35 22.94
N LEU A 397 -0.11 3.19 23.62
CA LEU A 397 0.97 2.78 24.51
C LEU A 397 2.12 2.07 23.77
N LYS A 398 2.08 2.05 22.43
CA LYS A 398 3.11 1.46 21.55
C LYS A 398 3.46 0.01 21.92
N ARG A 399 2.46 -0.80 22.29
CA ARG A 399 2.63 -2.22 22.60
C ARG A 399 2.86 -3.03 21.33
N THR A 400 4.11 -3.25 20.99
CA THR A 400 4.52 -3.93 19.75
C THR A 400 4.19 -5.41 19.71
N ASN A 401 3.97 -6.05 20.85
CA ASN A 401 3.61 -7.47 20.93
C ASN A 401 2.14 -7.77 20.59
N ARG A 402 1.33 -6.76 20.26
CA ARG A 402 -0.10 -6.93 19.96
C ARG A 402 -0.32 -7.06 18.44
N PRO A 403 -1.06 -8.09 17.98
CA PRO A 403 -1.27 -8.33 16.55
C PRO A 403 -2.15 -7.29 15.86
N PHE A 404 -2.89 -6.48 16.62
CA PHE A 404 -3.73 -5.42 16.09
C PHE A 404 -3.52 -4.11 16.84
N TRP A 405 -3.45 -3.02 16.09
CA TRP A 405 -3.42 -1.64 16.61
C TRP A 405 -4.64 -0.87 16.10
N GLY A 406 -5.33 -0.16 16.99
CA GLY A 406 -6.51 0.63 16.68
C GLY A 406 -6.16 2.05 16.26
N PHE A 407 -6.77 2.53 15.18
CA PHE A 407 -6.58 3.86 14.62
C PHE A 407 -7.93 4.51 14.32
N ARG A 408 -7.94 5.85 14.27
CA ARG A 408 -9.06 6.57 13.69
C ARG A 408 -9.13 6.27 12.20
N ILE A 409 -10.34 6.30 11.65
CA ILE A 409 -10.58 6.00 10.24
C ILE A 409 -9.88 6.95 9.24
N THR A 410 -9.46 8.12 9.71
CA THR A 410 -8.72 9.13 8.94
C THR A 410 -7.20 8.99 9.04
N GLU A 411 -6.69 8.10 9.89
CA GLU A 411 -5.24 7.97 10.13
C GLU A 411 -4.61 6.88 9.28
N ARG A 412 -5.36 5.81 8.95
CA ARG A 412 -4.87 4.66 8.18
C ARG A 412 -5.94 4.18 7.21
N ARG A 413 -5.49 3.71 6.05
CA ARG A 413 -6.34 3.05 5.05
C ARG A 413 -6.61 1.60 5.48
N PRO A 414 -7.81 1.06 5.21
CA PRO A 414 -8.10 -0.36 5.41
C PRO A 414 -7.33 -1.22 4.41
N GLU A 415 -6.78 -2.32 4.90
CA GLU A 415 -6.11 -3.36 4.12
C GLU A 415 -6.77 -4.71 4.39
N LEU A 416 -6.52 -5.66 3.50
CA LEU A 416 -6.94 -7.05 3.69
C LEU A 416 -6.43 -7.62 5.02
N GLY A 417 -7.35 -8.22 5.78
CA GLY A 417 -7.08 -8.82 7.09
C GLY A 417 -7.12 -7.84 8.26
N ASP A 418 -7.40 -6.55 8.03
CA ASP A 418 -7.76 -5.61 9.10
C ASP A 418 -9.17 -5.91 9.65
N ILE A 419 -9.50 -5.30 10.79
CA ILE A 419 -10.85 -5.37 11.38
C ILE A 419 -11.46 -3.97 11.41
N ILE A 420 -12.69 -3.83 10.90
CA ILE A 420 -13.47 -2.59 11.04
C ILE A 420 -14.38 -2.75 12.25
N HIS A 421 -14.25 -1.85 13.23
CA HIS A 421 -15.08 -1.82 14.42
C HIS A 421 -16.12 -0.71 14.32
N ARG A 422 -17.39 -1.01 14.56
CA ARG A 422 -18.53 -0.11 14.36
C ARG A 422 -19.56 -0.18 15.47
N ASN A 423 -20.39 0.85 15.51
CA ASN A 423 -21.59 0.89 16.34
C ASN A 423 -22.64 -0.12 15.86
N ARG A 424 -23.32 -0.74 16.82
CA ARG A 424 -24.45 -1.65 16.59
C ARG A 424 -25.68 -1.15 17.36
N GLY A 425 -26.87 -1.43 16.82
CA GLY A 425 -28.13 -1.01 17.43
C GLY A 425 -28.24 0.51 17.52
N LYS A 426 -28.84 0.99 18.61
CA LYS A 426 -29.10 2.44 18.81
C LYS A 426 -27.90 3.20 19.37
N GLY A 427 -26.82 2.52 19.77
CA GLY A 427 -25.61 3.14 20.31
C GLY A 427 -24.92 4.06 19.32
N THR A 428 -24.28 5.12 19.83
CA THR A 428 -23.40 6.01 19.06
C THR A 428 -22.18 6.34 19.91
N PHE A 429 -21.12 5.59 19.67
CA PHE A 429 -19.83 5.66 20.35
C PHE A 429 -18.78 6.15 19.36
N SER A 430 -17.85 6.97 19.84
CA SER A 430 -16.71 7.47 19.06
C SER A 430 -15.44 6.65 19.34
N PHE A 431 -14.39 6.89 18.56
CA PHE A 431 -13.05 6.37 18.86
C PHE A 431 -12.61 6.75 20.29
N ASP A 432 -12.79 8.01 20.68
CA ASP A 432 -12.44 8.52 22.03
C ASP A 432 -13.22 7.81 23.14
N TYR A 433 -14.47 7.44 22.88
CA TYR A 433 -15.25 6.65 23.82
C TYR A 433 -14.67 5.23 23.97
N ALA A 434 -14.39 4.56 22.85
CA ALA A 434 -13.81 3.21 22.83
C ALA A 434 -12.39 3.16 23.41
N GLU A 435 -11.63 4.26 23.29
CA GLU A 435 -10.34 4.42 23.94
C GLU A 435 -10.46 4.29 25.48
N ASN A 436 -11.54 4.82 26.06
CA ASN A 436 -11.70 4.92 27.52
C ASN A 436 -12.66 3.87 28.12
N HIS A 437 -13.37 3.11 27.28
CA HIS A 437 -14.35 2.12 27.72
C HIS A 437 -14.12 0.80 27.00
N SER A 438 -14.19 -0.32 27.71
CA SER A 438 -14.01 -1.66 27.13
C SER A 438 -15.32 -2.43 26.99
N GLN A 439 -16.45 -1.89 27.47
CA GLN A 439 -17.75 -2.56 27.49
C GLN A 439 -18.84 -1.67 26.92
N PHE A 440 -19.26 -1.96 25.68
CA PHE A 440 -20.39 -1.29 25.03
C PHE A 440 -20.87 -2.09 23.81
N GLU A 441 -22.13 -1.91 23.43
CA GLU A 441 -22.72 -2.60 22.27
C GLU A 441 -22.05 -2.14 20.97
N SER A 442 -21.44 -3.11 20.26
CA SER A 442 -20.65 -2.86 19.07
C SER A 442 -20.53 -4.12 18.21
N HIS A 443 -19.99 -3.97 17.00
CA HIS A 443 -19.75 -5.07 16.08
C HIS A 443 -18.44 -4.85 15.34
N SER A 444 -17.80 -5.93 14.89
CA SER A 444 -16.58 -5.87 14.11
C SER A 444 -16.53 -7.00 13.10
N ASP A 445 -15.97 -6.69 11.94
CA ASP A 445 -15.89 -7.57 10.78
C ASP A 445 -14.48 -7.51 10.17
N ILE A 446 -14.05 -8.58 9.50
CA ILE A 446 -12.71 -8.68 8.90
C ILE A 446 -12.75 -8.17 7.46
N VAL A 447 -11.84 -7.28 7.08
CA VAL A 447 -11.69 -6.81 5.70
C VAL A 447 -11.21 -7.96 4.80
N VAL A 448 -12.05 -8.37 3.85
CA VAL A 448 -11.76 -9.47 2.91
C VAL A 448 -11.65 -9.01 1.46
N GLU A 449 -12.05 -7.77 1.17
CA GLU A 449 -11.87 -7.16 -0.14
C GLU A 449 -11.68 -5.65 -0.02
N VAL A 450 -10.77 -5.09 -0.82
CA VAL A 450 -10.55 -3.65 -0.96
C VAL A 450 -10.59 -3.32 -2.45
N ARG A 451 -11.52 -2.45 -2.83
CA ARG A 451 -11.65 -1.88 -4.18
C ARG A 451 -11.43 -0.37 -4.11
N ARG A 452 -11.41 0.30 -5.27
CA ARG A 452 -11.11 1.74 -5.39
C ARG A 452 -11.95 2.65 -4.47
N HIS A 453 -13.23 2.34 -4.30
CA HIS A 453 -14.17 3.20 -3.56
C HIS A 453 -14.94 2.48 -2.46
N ILE A 454 -14.66 1.19 -2.24
CA ILE A 454 -15.41 0.38 -1.29
C ILE A 454 -14.50 -0.68 -0.69
N VAL A 455 -14.71 -1.00 0.58
CA VAL A 455 -14.18 -2.21 1.22
C VAL A 455 -15.32 -3.12 1.60
N ARG A 456 -15.10 -4.42 1.47
CA ARG A 456 -16.04 -5.45 1.87
C ARG A 456 -15.48 -6.24 3.03
N VAL A 457 -16.33 -6.50 4.01
CA VAL A 457 -15.98 -7.17 5.25
C VAL A 457 -16.75 -8.47 5.42
N MET A 458 -16.19 -9.39 6.20
CA MET A 458 -16.76 -10.68 6.56
C MET A 458 -17.02 -10.76 8.06
N GLY A 459 -18.27 -11.07 8.40
CA GLY A 459 -18.74 -11.15 9.78
C GLY A 459 -19.38 -12.50 10.09
N GLY A 460 -19.32 -12.88 11.36
CA GLY A 460 -20.13 -13.96 11.92
C GLY A 460 -21.39 -13.41 12.58
N ASN A 461 -22.44 -14.22 12.64
CA ASN A 461 -23.77 -13.82 13.14
C ASN A 461 -24.35 -12.60 12.39
N VAL A 462 -24.00 -12.44 11.11
CA VAL A 462 -24.60 -11.45 10.20
C VAL A 462 -25.76 -12.13 9.51
N GLY A 463 -26.99 -11.80 9.89
CA GLY A 463 -28.18 -12.53 9.41
C GLY A 463 -28.23 -14.00 9.85
N ASN A 464 -27.72 -14.30 11.05
CA ASN A 464 -27.66 -15.65 11.63
C ASN A 464 -26.73 -16.64 10.89
N THR A 465 -25.68 -16.11 10.24
CA THR A 465 -24.70 -16.88 9.46
C THR A 465 -23.32 -16.20 9.43
N VAL A 466 -22.36 -16.76 8.69
CA VAL A 466 -21.14 -16.04 8.27
C VAL A 466 -21.40 -15.41 6.91
N SER A 467 -21.22 -14.10 6.76
CA SER A 467 -21.60 -13.39 5.53
C SER A 467 -20.65 -12.25 5.16
N ILE A 468 -20.55 -11.98 3.87
CA ILE A 468 -19.98 -10.78 3.24
C ILE A 468 -21.04 -9.91 2.57
N SER A 469 -22.29 -10.36 2.60
CA SER A 469 -23.45 -9.68 2.02
C SER A 469 -24.21 -8.97 3.13
N ARG A 470 -24.66 -7.75 2.83
CA ARG A 470 -25.54 -7.00 3.73
C ARG A 470 -26.79 -7.81 4.03
N TRP A 471 -27.10 -7.97 5.31
CA TRP A 471 -28.38 -8.54 5.73
C TRP A 471 -29.47 -7.45 5.67
N SER A 472 -30.53 -7.70 4.91
CA SER A 472 -31.62 -6.74 4.71
C SER A 472 -32.49 -6.51 5.96
N GLY A 473 -32.42 -7.41 6.94
CA GLY A 473 -33.22 -7.36 8.17
C GLY A 473 -32.56 -6.63 9.35
N GLY A 474 -31.39 -6.03 9.19
CA GLY A 474 -30.66 -5.40 10.30
C GLY A 474 -29.68 -4.31 9.91
N ASP A 475 -28.96 -3.82 10.92
CA ASP A 475 -28.02 -2.70 10.81
C ASP A 475 -26.62 -3.13 10.31
N ASP A 476 -26.47 -4.37 9.83
CA ASP A 476 -25.18 -4.90 9.44
C ASP A 476 -24.68 -4.30 8.12
N LEU A 477 -23.49 -3.71 8.18
CA LEU A 477 -22.79 -3.14 7.03
C LEU A 477 -21.67 -4.09 6.65
N GLN A 478 -21.85 -4.80 5.53
CA GLN A 478 -20.77 -5.62 4.97
C GLN A 478 -19.93 -4.88 3.93
N GLU A 479 -20.29 -3.64 3.59
CA GLU A 479 -19.54 -2.78 2.70
C GLU A 479 -19.42 -1.37 3.29
N TYR A 480 -18.25 -0.75 3.11
CA TYR A 480 -17.98 0.63 3.54
C TYR A 480 -17.32 1.41 2.42
N ASP A 481 -17.80 2.64 2.21
CA ASP A 481 -17.26 3.57 1.24
C ASP A 481 -15.88 4.09 1.65
N LEU A 482 -15.01 4.21 0.64
CA LEU A 482 -13.75 4.92 0.72
C LEU A 482 -13.83 6.28 0.05
N ASP A 483 -13.11 7.26 0.60
CA ASP A 483 -12.87 8.54 -0.07
C ASP A 483 -11.88 8.41 -1.23
N ASN A 484 -11.59 9.52 -1.91
CA ASN A 484 -10.69 9.54 -3.06
C ASN A 484 -9.24 9.22 -2.68
N ASP A 485 -8.89 9.37 -1.40
CA ASP A 485 -7.58 9.09 -0.86
C ASP A 485 -7.52 7.68 -0.23
N GLY A 486 -8.58 6.87 -0.36
CA GLY A 486 -8.64 5.48 0.09
C GLY A 486 -8.90 5.29 1.59
N PHE A 487 -9.28 6.34 2.32
CA PHE A 487 -9.67 6.24 3.73
C PHE A 487 -11.16 5.93 3.86
N LEU A 488 -11.55 5.30 4.97
CA LEU A 488 -12.95 5.04 5.28
C LEU A 488 -13.71 6.36 5.47
N LYS A 489 -14.81 6.56 4.74
CA LYS A 489 -15.61 7.77 4.89
C LYS A 489 -16.26 7.86 6.28
N PRO A 490 -16.27 9.04 6.91
CA PRO A 490 -17.10 9.30 8.09
C PRO A 490 -18.60 9.08 7.83
N GLY A 491 -19.39 8.97 8.89
CA GLY A 491 -20.86 8.82 8.79
C GLY A 491 -21.35 7.39 8.59
N GLN A 492 -20.45 6.41 8.45
CA GLN A 492 -20.78 4.99 8.26
C GLN A 492 -20.84 4.20 9.58
N ARG A 493 -21.07 4.89 10.70
CA ARG A 493 -21.14 4.32 12.06
C ARG A 493 -19.86 3.62 12.55
N ILE A 494 -18.73 3.81 11.86
CA ILE A 494 -17.43 3.23 12.21
C ILE A 494 -16.84 3.94 13.42
N ILE A 495 -16.33 3.15 14.37
CA ILE A 495 -15.65 3.61 15.59
C ILE A 495 -14.14 3.64 15.37
N ALA A 496 -13.57 2.55 14.87
CA ALA A 496 -12.12 2.40 14.71
C ALA A 496 -11.76 1.44 13.57
N LEU A 497 -10.57 1.64 13.01
CA LEU A 497 -9.90 0.67 12.14
C LEU A 497 -8.80 -0.04 12.93
N LEU A 498 -8.88 -1.35 13.05
CA LEU A 498 -7.90 -2.17 13.76
C LEU A 498 -6.95 -2.75 12.71
N LYS A 499 -5.77 -2.16 12.60
CA LYS A 499 -4.72 -2.55 11.66
C LYS A 499 -4.07 -3.85 12.09
N ASN A 500 -4.08 -4.83 11.20
CA ASN A 500 -3.38 -6.09 11.39
C ASN A 500 -1.89 -5.90 11.17
N ARG A 501 -1.13 -6.10 12.25
CA ARG A 501 0.33 -5.99 12.29
C ARG A 501 0.98 -7.32 12.65
N SER A 502 0.29 -8.44 12.43
CA SER A 502 0.80 -9.78 12.79
C SER A 502 2.16 -10.13 12.19
N ASN A 503 2.55 -9.48 11.08
CA ASN A 503 3.88 -9.60 10.45
C ASN A 503 4.97 -8.76 11.13
N GLU A 504 4.63 -7.95 12.12
CA GLU A 504 5.50 -7.03 12.87
C GLU A 504 5.59 -7.40 14.36
N VAL A 505 4.94 -8.49 14.78
CA VAL A 505 4.88 -9.00 16.17
C VAL A 505 5.90 -10.09 16.42
#